data_AF-A0A7D5NDG8-F1
#
_entry.id   AF-A0A7D5NDG8-F1
#
_cell.length_a   1.000
_cell.length_b   1.000
_cell.length_c   1.000
_cell.angle_alpha   90.00
_cell.angle_beta   90.00
_cell.angle_gamma   90.00
#
_symmetry.space_group_name_H-M   'P 1'
#
loop_
_entity.id
_entity.type
_entity.pdbx_description
1 polymer ?
#
loop_
_entity_poly.entity_id
_entity_poly.type
_entity_poly.pdbx_seq_one_letter_code
_entity_poly.pdbx_strand_id
1 'polypeptide(L)'
;MLSNKTFSLPLKMSTILFMLFFVASVNLPAQTDYIVSEGHIVGDFEGWDGETLFEMSDGTFWIQAEYSYIYYYAYNPKAIVFKRGPNYYLKVERVRKILKVLPVDNVIKSRIDGDFKGFEGNTIYKLTNGTVWQQTDGKYQYKYAYSPRVVIYRVGFGWKMSVEGITVSVERLE
;
A
#
# COMPACT_ATOMS: atom_id res chain seq x y z
N MET A 1 66.75 18.23 62.25
CA MET A 1 65.82 17.14 61.87
C MET A 1 65.54 17.31 60.38
N LEU A 2 66.14 16.47 59.54
CA LEU A 2 65.49 15.33 58.84
C LEU A 2 64.43 15.82 57.84
N SER A 3 64.34 15.41 56.58
CA SER A 3 65.11 14.55 55.69
C SER A 3 64.27 14.57 54.40
N ASN A 4 64.74 15.15 53.30
CA ASN A 4 64.10 14.97 52.00
C ASN A 4 64.70 13.73 51.32
N LYS A 5 64.03 12.59 51.46
CA LYS A 5 64.20 11.45 50.56
C LYS A 5 62.88 11.21 49.82
N THR A 6 62.99 11.29 48.51
CA THR A 6 62.03 10.85 47.49
C THR A 6 61.63 9.39 47.66
N PHE A 7 60.35 9.06 47.46
CA PHE A 7 59.94 7.74 46.98
C PHE A 7 58.67 7.84 46.13
N SER A 8 58.81 7.39 44.88
CA SER A 8 57.77 7.20 43.88
C SER A 8 57.23 5.76 43.90
N LEU A 9 56.09 5.56 43.19
CA LEU A 9 55.48 4.31 42.66
C LEU A 9 54.26 3.77 43.44
N PRO A 10 53.32 3.08 42.77
CA PRO A 10 52.29 3.68 41.89
C PRO A 10 50.88 3.24 42.33
N LEU A 11 49.86 4.07 42.17
CA LEU A 11 48.48 3.62 42.42
C LEU A 11 47.80 3.08 41.14
N LYS A 12 47.40 1.81 41.21
CA LYS A 12 46.53 1.11 40.26
C LYS A 12 45.07 1.58 40.38
N MET A 13 44.38 1.54 39.23
CA MET A 13 42.93 1.44 39.01
C MET A 13 42.00 2.39 39.79
N SER A 14 41.36 3.35 39.10
CA SER A 14 39.96 3.19 38.66
C SER A 14 39.31 4.51 38.19
N THR A 15 38.59 4.40 37.08
CA THR A 15 37.38 5.15 36.65
C THR A 15 37.50 6.48 35.89
N ILE A 16 36.80 6.47 34.74
CA ILE A 16 36.28 7.57 33.90
C ILE A 16 37.28 8.17 32.90
N LEU A 17 37.45 7.47 31.78
CA LEU A 17 37.83 8.12 30.52
C LEU A 17 36.53 8.59 29.84
N PHE A 18 36.35 9.90 29.75
CA PHE A 18 35.29 10.54 28.96
C PHE A 18 35.53 10.19 27.49
N MET A 19 34.84 9.17 26.99
CA MET A 19 34.82 8.86 25.56
C MET A 19 34.03 9.97 24.89
N LEU A 20 34.71 10.88 24.20
CA LEU A 20 34.08 11.86 23.32
C LEU A 20 33.29 11.08 22.24
N PHE A 21 31.99 10.91 22.44
CA PHE A 21 31.09 10.57 21.35
C PHE A 21 30.94 11.81 20.47
N PHE A 22 31.74 11.87 19.41
CA PHE A 22 31.48 12.76 18.30
C PHE A 22 30.22 12.22 17.60
N VAL A 23 29.04 12.72 17.98
CA VAL A 23 27.84 12.51 17.16
C VAL A 23 28.04 13.40 15.94
N ALA A 24 28.69 12.87 14.91
CA ALA A 24 28.59 13.47 13.59
C ALA A 24 27.09 13.50 13.27
N SER A 25 26.52 14.71 13.22
CA SER A 25 25.19 14.90 12.68
C SER A 25 25.27 14.44 11.23
N VAL A 26 24.81 13.21 10.97
CA VAL A 26 24.66 12.75 9.60
C VAL A 26 23.57 13.64 9.02
N ASN A 27 23.96 14.63 8.21
CA ASN A 27 23.04 15.32 7.32
C ASN A 27 22.51 14.26 6.35
N LEU A 28 21.46 13.54 6.76
CA LEU A 28 20.74 12.67 5.86
C LEU A 28 20.27 13.55 4.71
N PRO A 29 20.56 13.21 3.45
CA PRO A 29 20.07 13.98 2.33
C PRO A 29 18.54 14.08 2.46
N ALA A 30 17.99 15.25 2.15
CA ALA A 30 16.54 15.44 2.07
C ALA A 30 15.95 14.30 1.24
N GLN A 31 14.97 13.59 1.82
CA GLN A 31 14.39 12.42 1.20
C GLN A 31 13.74 12.84 -0.13
N THR A 32 14.39 12.50 -1.24
CA THR A 32 13.96 12.92 -2.57
C THR A 32 12.75 12.10 -2.99
N ASP A 33 11.73 12.77 -3.51
CA ASP A 33 10.57 12.12 -4.09
C ASP A 33 10.93 11.63 -5.51
N TYR A 34 10.69 10.34 -5.78
CA TYR A 34 10.88 9.74 -7.10
C TYR A 34 9.53 9.37 -7.70
N ILE A 35 9.21 9.88 -8.89
CA ILE A 35 7.97 9.52 -9.58
C ILE A 35 8.08 8.07 -10.09
N VAL A 36 7.15 7.23 -9.66
CA VAL A 36 7.06 5.82 -10.02
C VAL A 36 6.05 5.61 -11.14
N SER A 37 4.94 6.35 -11.10
CA SER A 37 3.88 6.33 -12.11
C SER A 37 3.26 7.73 -12.20
N GLU A 38 3.01 8.20 -13.40
CA GLU A 38 2.32 9.46 -13.67
C GLU A 38 1.35 9.25 -14.83
N GLY A 39 0.12 9.72 -14.66
CA GLY A 39 -0.93 9.51 -15.66
C GLY A 39 -2.30 9.71 -15.06
N HIS A 40 -3.21 8.78 -15.35
CA HIS A 40 -4.59 8.81 -14.86
C HIS A 40 -4.89 7.57 -14.02
N ILE A 41 -5.71 7.73 -12.98
CA ILE A 41 -6.43 6.58 -12.40
C ILE A 41 -7.45 6.12 -13.43
N VAL A 42 -7.56 4.82 -13.66
CA VAL A 42 -8.51 4.24 -14.62
C VAL A 42 -9.89 4.13 -13.98
N GLY A 43 -10.89 4.74 -14.61
CA GLY A 43 -12.29 4.67 -14.21
C GLY A 43 -12.70 5.75 -13.22
N ASP A 44 -13.73 5.44 -12.44
CA ASP A 44 -14.25 6.33 -11.40
C ASP A 44 -13.31 6.35 -10.18
N PHE A 45 -13.02 7.54 -9.69
CA PHE A 45 -12.42 7.79 -8.39
C PHE A 45 -13.48 8.44 -7.51
N GLU A 46 -13.88 7.77 -6.42
CA GLU A 46 -14.90 8.29 -5.50
C GLU A 46 -14.30 8.89 -4.22
N GLY A 47 -12.97 8.86 -4.11
CA GLY A 47 -12.23 9.37 -2.97
C GLY A 47 -11.44 8.29 -2.24
N TRP A 48 -11.15 8.56 -0.97
CA TRP A 48 -10.50 7.60 -0.07
C TRP A 48 -11.59 6.95 0.78
N ASP A 49 -11.68 5.62 0.76
CA ASP A 49 -12.72 4.87 1.50
C ASP A 49 -12.17 3.85 2.50
N GLY A 50 -10.86 3.56 2.48
CA GLY A 50 -10.21 2.61 3.38
C GLY A 50 -9.65 1.35 2.72
N GLU A 51 -10.24 0.87 1.62
CA GLU A 51 -9.81 -0.38 0.95
C GLU A 51 -9.89 -0.29 -0.59
N THR A 52 -9.63 0.89 -1.16
CA THR A 52 -9.68 1.08 -2.61
C THR A 52 -8.42 0.56 -3.31
N LEU A 53 -8.62 -0.20 -4.38
CA LEU A 53 -7.60 -0.55 -5.37
C LEU A 53 -7.64 0.47 -6.52
N PHE A 54 -6.50 1.04 -6.87
CA PHE A 54 -6.34 1.96 -7.98
C PHE A 54 -5.53 1.32 -9.10
N GLU A 55 -6.06 1.32 -10.31
CA GLU A 55 -5.30 1.04 -11.54
C GLU A 55 -4.83 2.37 -12.13
N MET A 56 -3.53 2.51 -12.37
CA MET A 56 -2.96 3.62 -13.11
C MET A 56 -2.97 3.31 -14.61
N SER A 57 -2.97 4.34 -15.45
CA SER A 57 -3.02 4.21 -16.92
C SER A 57 -1.83 3.48 -17.54
N ASP A 58 -0.73 3.34 -16.80
CA ASP A 58 0.43 2.51 -17.18
C ASP A 58 0.27 1.02 -16.83
N GLY A 59 -0.88 0.65 -16.25
CA GLY A 59 -1.20 -0.72 -15.84
C GLY A 59 -0.71 -1.10 -14.44
N THR A 60 -0.09 -0.20 -13.69
CA THR A 60 0.30 -0.46 -12.29
C THR A 60 -0.89 -0.39 -11.35
N PHE A 61 -0.85 -1.19 -10.28
CA PHE A 61 -1.91 -1.26 -9.29
C PHE A 61 -1.42 -0.86 -7.90
N TRP A 62 -2.24 -0.09 -7.21
CA TRP A 62 -1.91 0.50 -5.91
C TRP A 62 -3.09 0.39 -4.96
N ILE A 63 -2.85 -0.04 -3.73
CA ILE A 63 -3.90 -0.12 -2.70
C ILE A 63 -3.61 0.87 -1.59
N GLN A 64 -4.68 1.45 -1.04
CA GLN A 64 -4.63 2.27 0.14
C GLN A 64 -3.92 1.55 1.31
N ALA A 65 -2.95 2.23 1.93
CA ALA A 65 -2.12 1.68 3.02
C ALA A 65 -2.38 2.33 4.38
N GLU A 66 -3.17 3.40 4.40
CA GLU A 66 -3.57 4.12 5.60
C GLU A 66 -5.05 4.48 5.51
N TYR A 67 -5.80 4.34 6.60
CA TYR A 67 -7.20 4.70 6.60
C TYR A 67 -7.37 6.22 6.42
N SER A 68 -8.20 6.59 5.45
CA SER A 68 -8.64 7.96 5.21
C SER A 68 -10.00 7.88 4.56
N TYR A 69 -10.88 8.79 4.96
CA TYR A 69 -12.21 8.94 4.41
C TYR A 69 -12.39 10.35 3.85
N ILE A 70 -12.47 10.46 2.52
CA ILE A 70 -12.80 11.71 1.82
C ILE A 70 -13.61 11.31 0.61
N TYR A 71 -14.78 11.92 0.43
CA TYR A 71 -15.55 11.79 -0.80
C TYR A 71 -15.11 12.84 -1.81
N TYR A 72 -14.72 12.41 -3.00
CA TYR A 72 -14.44 13.27 -4.15
C TYR A 72 -14.60 12.46 -5.43
N TYR A 73 -15.63 12.78 -6.20
CA TYR A 73 -15.86 12.13 -7.49
C TYR A 73 -15.04 12.78 -8.60
N ALA A 74 -14.32 11.94 -9.35
CA ALA A 74 -13.75 12.30 -10.65
C ALA A 74 -13.64 11.08 -11.56
N TYR A 75 -13.91 11.28 -12.86
CA TYR A 75 -13.71 10.25 -13.87
C TYR A 75 -12.34 10.39 -14.52
N ASN A 76 -11.55 9.31 -14.49
CA ASN A 76 -10.16 9.27 -14.94
C ASN A 76 -9.30 10.46 -14.46
N PRO A 77 -9.23 10.76 -13.15
CA PRO A 77 -8.46 11.92 -12.68
C PRO A 77 -6.95 11.72 -12.92
N LYS A 78 -6.24 12.83 -13.16
CA LYS A 78 -4.78 12.81 -13.16
C LYS A 78 -4.25 12.42 -11.79
N ALA A 79 -3.23 11.58 -11.76
CA ALA A 79 -2.61 11.13 -10.54
C ALA A 79 -1.11 10.85 -10.73
N ILE A 80 -0.38 10.95 -9.62
CA ILE A 80 1.05 10.65 -9.53
C ILE A 80 1.25 9.70 -8.35
N VAL A 81 1.91 8.58 -8.62
CA VAL A 81 2.50 7.74 -7.58
C VAL A 81 3.97 8.09 -7.48
N PHE A 82 4.41 8.45 -6.27
CA PHE A 82 5.81 8.74 -5.99
C PHE A 82 6.30 7.99 -4.77
N LYS A 83 7.59 7.66 -4.77
CA LYS A 83 8.30 7.04 -3.67
C LYS A 83 9.00 8.11 -2.85
N ARG A 84 8.84 8.05 -1.53
CA ARG A 84 9.55 8.87 -0.55
C ARG A 84 10.12 7.94 0.51
N GLY A 85 11.42 7.65 0.40
CA GLY A 85 12.08 6.66 1.25
C GLY A 85 11.57 5.23 1.00
N PRO A 86 11.17 4.49 2.03
CA PRO A 86 10.62 3.14 1.87
C PRO A 86 9.14 3.14 1.46
N ASN A 87 8.47 4.29 1.43
CA ASN A 87 7.02 4.39 1.28
C ASN A 87 6.63 4.92 -0.10
N TYR A 88 5.44 4.51 -0.56
CA TYR A 88 4.81 5.02 -1.77
C TYR A 88 3.60 5.88 -1.40
N TYR A 89 3.34 6.90 -2.21
CA TYR A 89 2.27 7.87 -2.00
C TYR A 89 1.54 8.14 -3.31
N LEU A 90 0.21 8.21 -3.23
CA LEU A 90 -0.66 8.58 -4.33
C LEU A 90 -1.16 10.00 -4.12
N LYS A 91 -0.91 10.85 -5.12
CA LYS A 91 -1.46 12.20 -5.22
C LYS A 91 -2.45 12.24 -6.38
N VAL A 92 -3.68 12.64 -6.09
CA VAL A 92 -4.74 12.79 -7.11
C VAL A 92 -5.02 14.27 -7.33
N GLU A 93 -5.21 14.67 -8.58
CA GLU A 93 -5.51 16.04 -8.95
C GLU A 93 -6.76 16.55 -8.21
N ARG A 94 -6.67 17.78 -7.67
CA ARG A 94 -7.71 18.44 -6.86
C ARG A 94 -8.07 17.77 -5.52
N VAL A 95 -7.43 16.64 -5.18
CA VAL A 95 -7.53 16.04 -3.85
C VAL A 95 -6.37 16.52 -2.99
N ARG A 96 -6.67 17.27 -1.92
CA ARG A 96 -5.63 17.85 -1.03
C ARG A 96 -4.82 16.79 -0.28
N LYS A 97 -5.46 15.69 0.12
CA LYS A 97 -4.83 14.64 0.91
C LYS A 97 -4.06 13.71 -0.02
N ILE A 98 -2.74 13.71 0.12
CA ILE A 98 -1.86 12.66 -0.42
C ILE A 98 -1.96 11.46 0.52
N LEU A 99 -2.08 10.27 -0.05
CA LEU A 99 -2.32 9.05 0.71
C LEU A 99 -1.17 8.07 0.55
N LYS A 100 -0.75 7.43 1.64
CA LYS A 100 0.17 6.29 1.56
C LYS A 100 -0.51 5.12 0.83
N VAL A 101 0.20 4.53 -0.12
CA VAL A 101 -0.25 3.35 -0.88
C VAL A 101 0.80 2.25 -0.84
N LEU A 102 0.39 1.03 -1.17
CA LEU A 102 1.27 -0.10 -1.41
C LEU A 102 1.11 -0.56 -2.87
N PRO A 103 2.20 -0.92 -3.55
CA PRO A 103 2.10 -1.58 -4.84
C PRO A 103 1.41 -2.94 -4.67
N VAL A 104 0.61 -3.31 -5.67
CA VAL A 104 -0.10 -4.59 -5.70
C VAL A 104 0.42 -5.43 -6.85
N ASP A 105 1.11 -6.51 -6.50
CA ASP A 105 1.64 -7.49 -7.45
C ASP A 105 0.62 -8.63 -7.68
N ASN A 106 0.85 -9.43 -8.73
CA ASN A 106 0.04 -10.61 -9.08
C ASN A 106 -1.44 -10.30 -9.33
N VAL A 107 -1.70 -9.25 -10.12
CA VAL A 107 -3.05 -8.85 -10.51
C VAL A 107 -3.52 -9.65 -11.73
N ILE A 108 -4.72 -10.22 -11.66
CA ILE A 108 -5.40 -10.88 -12.76
C ILE A 108 -6.57 -9.98 -13.19
N LYS A 109 -6.51 -9.51 -14.43
CA LYS A 109 -7.64 -8.83 -15.09
C LYS A 109 -8.44 -9.84 -15.92
N SER A 110 -9.76 -9.84 -15.76
CA SER A 110 -10.66 -10.68 -16.55
C SER A 110 -12.06 -10.07 -16.61
N ARG A 111 -13.04 -10.88 -16.98
CA ARG A 111 -14.47 -10.58 -16.86
C ARG A 111 -15.16 -11.71 -16.12
N ILE A 112 -16.26 -11.39 -15.44
CA ILE A 112 -17.20 -12.42 -15.00
C ILE A 112 -17.76 -13.13 -16.25
N ASP A 113 -17.84 -14.45 -16.20
CA ASP A 113 -18.43 -15.28 -17.25
C ASP A 113 -19.96 -15.28 -17.10
N GLY A 114 -20.64 -14.41 -17.85
CA GLY A 114 -22.10 -14.28 -17.83
C GLY A 114 -22.64 -13.23 -16.86
N ASP A 115 -23.80 -13.51 -16.26
CA ASP A 115 -24.48 -12.56 -15.37
C ASP A 115 -23.77 -12.43 -14.02
N PHE A 116 -23.53 -11.18 -13.61
CA PHE A 116 -23.18 -10.82 -12.23
C PHE A 116 -24.39 -10.19 -11.56
N LYS A 117 -24.80 -10.73 -10.39
CA LYS A 117 -25.95 -10.22 -9.61
C LYS A 117 -25.54 -9.53 -8.32
N GLY A 118 -24.23 -9.33 -8.13
CA GLY A 118 -23.67 -8.79 -6.91
C GLY A 118 -22.93 -9.85 -6.10
N PHE A 119 -22.57 -9.46 -4.88
CA PHE A 119 -21.99 -10.33 -3.88
C PHE A 119 -23.08 -10.81 -2.92
N GLU A 120 -23.22 -12.12 -2.72
CA GLU A 120 -24.29 -12.69 -1.88
C GLU A 120 -23.75 -13.41 -0.63
N GLY A 121 -22.43 -13.54 -0.50
CA GLY A 121 -21.78 -14.37 0.51
C GLY A 121 -21.69 -15.84 0.05
N ASN A 122 -20.51 -16.45 0.18
CA ASN A 122 -20.22 -17.82 -0.27
C ASN A 122 -20.51 -18.12 -1.76
N THR A 123 -20.67 -17.07 -2.58
CA THR A 123 -20.97 -17.19 -4.01
C THR A 123 -19.73 -17.58 -4.80
N ILE A 124 -19.91 -18.44 -5.82
CA ILE A 124 -18.86 -18.85 -6.75
C ILE A 124 -18.97 -18.03 -8.04
N TYR A 125 -17.85 -17.49 -8.49
CA TYR A 125 -17.72 -16.72 -9.72
C TYR A 125 -16.77 -17.41 -10.67
N LYS A 126 -17.25 -17.69 -11.89
CA LYS A 126 -16.43 -18.13 -13.00
C LYS A 126 -16.00 -16.92 -13.81
N LEU A 127 -14.73 -16.89 -14.20
CA LEU A 127 -14.17 -15.82 -15.02
C LEU A 127 -13.99 -16.28 -16.47
N THR A 128 -13.98 -15.34 -17.41
CA THR A 128 -13.82 -15.64 -18.84
C THR A 128 -12.43 -16.21 -19.19
N ASN A 129 -11.46 -16.10 -18.29
CA ASN A 129 -10.16 -16.76 -18.42
C ASN A 129 -10.15 -18.22 -17.94
N GLY A 130 -11.32 -18.77 -17.56
CA GLY A 130 -11.48 -20.15 -17.11
C GLY A 130 -11.23 -20.39 -15.61
N THR A 131 -10.75 -19.39 -14.86
CA THR A 131 -10.57 -19.52 -13.41
C THR A 131 -11.88 -19.40 -12.64
N VAL A 132 -11.94 -20.06 -11.49
CA VAL A 132 -13.11 -20.08 -10.61
C VAL A 132 -12.71 -19.61 -9.21
N TRP A 133 -13.52 -18.74 -8.62
CA TRP A 133 -13.24 -18.10 -7.34
C TRP A 133 -14.48 -18.12 -6.45
N GLN A 134 -14.31 -18.42 -5.18
CA GLN A 134 -15.38 -18.41 -4.19
C GLN A 134 -15.23 -17.24 -3.24
N GLN A 135 -16.29 -16.47 -3.00
CA GLN A 135 -16.33 -15.46 -1.95
C GLN A 135 -16.26 -16.11 -0.58
N THR A 136 -15.38 -15.61 0.28
CA THR A 136 -15.12 -16.17 1.62
C THR A 136 -15.59 -15.27 2.76
N ASP A 137 -15.91 -14.01 2.48
CA ASP A 137 -16.55 -13.13 3.46
C ASP A 137 -18.08 -13.09 3.31
N GLY A 138 -18.76 -12.59 4.35
CA GLY A 138 -20.21 -12.47 4.39
C GLY A 138 -20.75 -11.18 3.74
N LYS A 139 -19.97 -10.47 2.92
CA LYS A 139 -20.40 -9.18 2.37
C LYS A 139 -21.51 -9.40 1.34
N TYR A 140 -22.67 -8.78 1.60
CA TYR A 140 -23.79 -8.74 0.67
C TYR A 140 -23.87 -7.39 -0.04
N GLN A 141 -23.95 -7.40 -1.37
CA GLN A 141 -24.18 -6.21 -2.18
C GLN A 141 -24.75 -6.59 -3.55
N TYR A 142 -26.03 -6.30 -3.77
CA TYR A 142 -26.69 -6.51 -5.05
C TYR A 142 -26.18 -5.51 -6.11
N LYS A 143 -25.84 -6.03 -7.30
CA LYS A 143 -25.51 -5.23 -8.50
C LYS A 143 -25.64 -6.09 -9.74
N TYR A 144 -26.55 -5.74 -10.63
CA TYR A 144 -26.67 -6.44 -11.91
C TYR A 144 -25.69 -5.87 -12.95
N ALA A 145 -24.93 -6.76 -13.61
CA ALA A 145 -24.16 -6.44 -14.80
C ALA A 145 -23.92 -7.69 -15.65
N TYR A 146 -23.91 -7.56 -16.98
CA TYR A 146 -23.54 -8.64 -17.87
C TYR A 146 -22.04 -8.62 -18.18
N SER A 147 -21.36 -9.72 -17.84
CA SER A 147 -19.92 -9.94 -17.99
C SER A 147 -19.04 -8.78 -17.51
N PRO A 148 -19.27 -8.17 -16.31
CA PRO A 148 -18.49 -7.01 -15.86
C PRO A 148 -17.00 -7.31 -15.77
N ARG A 149 -16.19 -6.24 -15.80
CA ARG A 149 -14.74 -6.34 -15.55
C ARG A 149 -14.52 -6.79 -14.12
N VAL A 150 -13.54 -7.69 -13.94
CA VAL A 150 -13.09 -8.14 -12.63
C VAL A 150 -11.59 -8.00 -12.51
N VAL A 151 -11.15 -7.62 -11.31
CA VAL A 151 -9.75 -7.61 -10.92
C VAL A 151 -9.59 -8.54 -9.72
N ILE A 152 -8.76 -9.57 -9.86
CA ILE A 152 -8.32 -10.41 -8.75
C ILE A 152 -6.91 -10.02 -8.37
N TYR A 153 -6.65 -9.85 -7.09
CA TYR A 153 -5.35 -9.41 -6.60
C TYR A 153 -5.08 -9.94 -5.20
N ARG A 154 -3.80 -9.98 -4.82
CA ARG A 154 -3.38 -10.48 -3.52
C ARG A 154 -3.05 -9.33 -2.58
N VAL A 155 -3.58 -9.38 -1.36
CA VAL A 155 -3.23 -8.43 -0.29
C VAL A 155 -2.93 -9.22 0.98
N GLY A 156 -1.73 -9.04 1.52
CA GLY A 156 -1.24 -9.85 2.63
C GLY A 156 -1.26 -11.34 2.27
N PHE A 157 -1.97 -12.14 3.07
CA PHE A 157 -2.07 -13.59 2.85
C PHE A 157 -3.30 -14.02 2.02
N GLY A 158 -4.25 -13.11 1.75
CA GLY A 158 -5.52 -13.44 1.11
C GLY A 158 -5.66 -12.90 -0.32
N TRP A 159 -6.66 -13.42 -1.03
CA TRP A 159 -7.08 -12.91 -2.34
C TRP A 159 -8.31 -12.02 -2.21
N LYS A 160 -8.36 -11.00 -3.05
CA LYS A 160 -9.46 -10.06 -3.17
C LYS A 160 -9.98 -10.08 -4.60
N MET A 161 -11.30 -9.95 -4.73
CA MET A 161 -11.99 -9.75 -6.00
C MET A 161 -12.65 -8.37 -5.97
N SER A 162 -12.34 -7.54 -6.96
CA SER A 162 -13.01 -6.27 -7.19
C SER A 162 -13.82 -6.33 -8.48
N VAL A 163 -15.12 -6.05 -8.37
CA VAL A 163 -16.05 -5.94 -9.50
C VAL A 163 -16.76 -4.59 -9.37
N GLU A 164 -16.57 -3.73 -10.37
CA GLU A 164 -17.24 -2.42 -10.46
C GLU A 164 -17.16 -1.59 -9.17
N GLY A 165 -15.95 -1.49 -8.58
CA GLY A 165 -15.65 -0.75 -7.35
C GLY A 165 -15.93 -1.50 -6.05
N ILE A 166 -16.56 -2.67 -6.11
CA ILE A 166 -16.92 -3.43 -4.92
C ILE A 166 -15.91 -4.55 -4.72
N THR A 167 -15.25 -4.52 -3.57
CA THR A 167 -14.26 -5.52 -3.18
C THR A 167 -14.80 -6.51 -2.15
N VAL A 168 -14.48 -7.80 -2.35
CA VAL A 168 -14.70 -8.91 -1.42
C VAL A 168 -13.47 -9.81 -1.31
N SER A 169 -13.41 -10.62 -0.25
CA SER A 169 -12.42 -11.66 -0.03
C SER A 169 -12.82 -12.92 -0.78
N VAL A 170 -11.85 -13.55 -1.45
CA VAL A 170 -12.07 -14.77 -2.24
C VAL A 170 -10.98 -15.79 -2.00
N GLU A 171 -11.27 -17.03 -2.39
CA GLU A 171 -10.28 -18.08 -2.59
C GLU A 171 -10.44 -18.68 -3.99
N ARG A 172 -9.34 -19.20 -4.53
CA ARG A 172 -9.35 -19.85 -5.83
C ARG A 172 -9.81 -21.29 -5.67
N LEU A 173 -10.76 -21.73 -6.49
CA LEU A 173 -11.13 -23.13 -6.60
C LEU A 173 -10.28 -23.79 -7.70
N GLU A 174 -9.80 -25.00 -7.42
CA GLU A 174 -9.03 -25.83 -8.38
C GLU A 174 -9.93 -26.44 -9.46
#